data_AF-A0A950K9Z9-F1
#
_entry.id   AF-A0A950K9Z9-F1
#
_cell.length_a   1.000
_cell.length_b   1.000
_cell.length_c   1.000
_cell.angle_alpha   90.00
_cell.angle_beta   90.00
_cell.angle_gamma   90.00
#
_symmetry.space_group_name_H-M   'P 1'
#
loop_
_entity.id
_entity.type
_entity.pdbx_description
1 polymer ?
#
loop_
_entity_poly.entity_id
_entity_poly.type
_entity_poly.pdbx_seq_one_letter_code
_entity_poly.pdbx_strand_id
1 'polypeptide(L)'
;MTPRNRLLIGQIALDLQLVTRDQLQQCVDFQAGQVQPKPIGALLVQNGFLNTDQLAKVIEEQERRLKEPLPHTPAAAGAVAFGRMLVEQGHVKPEHVNEALRAQQDLADRGVRRRLGELLVEAGHLQPQVIPGL
;
A
#
# COMPACT_ATOMS: atom_id res chain seq x y z
N MET A 1 3.98 0.61 -8.34
CA MET A 1 3.06 1.51 -7.61
C MET A 1 2.77 0.81 -6.30
N THR A 2 3.22 1.37 -5.17
CA THR A 2 3.03 0.75 -3.85
C THR A 2 1.54 0.53 -3.56
N PRO A 3 1.13 -0.61 -2.98
CA PRO A 3 -0.29 -0.95 -2.75
C PRO A 3 -1.00 0.07 -1.84
N ARG A 4 -0.25 0.73 -0.96
CA ARG A 4 -0.75 1.77 -0.06
C ARG A 4 -1.11 3.09 -0.77
N ASN A 5 -0.54 3.34 -1.95
CA ASN A 5 -0.73 4.59 -2.69
C ASN A 5 -2.01 4.58 -3.57
N ARG A 6 -2.53 3.40 -3.91
CA ARG A 6 -3.73 3.22 -4.74
C ARG A 6 -5.01 3.83 -4.13
N LEU A 7 -5.05 3.96 -2.80
CA LEU A 7 -6.19 4.48 -2.05
C LEU A 7 -6.12 5.97 -1.77
N LEU A 8 -5.02 6.67 -2.10
CA LEU A 8 -4.92 8.10 -1.86
C LEU A 8 -5.79 8.87 -2.85
N ILE A 9 -6.62 9.80 -2.36
CA ILE A 9 -7.48 10.67 -3.17
C ILE A 9 -6.70 11.33 -4.32
N GLY A 10 -5.52 11.88 -4.02
CA GLY A 10 -4.67 12.53 -5.03
C GLY A 10 -4.20 11.57 -6.12
N GLN A 11 -3.83 10.34 -5.74
CA GLN A 11 -3.40 9.32 -6.71
C GLN A 11 -4.58 8.81 -7.55
N ILE A 12 -5.75 8.63 -6.95
CA ILE A 12 -6.97 8.25 -7.67
C ILE A 12 -7.35 9.35 -8.67
N ALA A 13 -7.28 10.62 -8.27
CA ALA A 13 -7.56 11.74 -9.17
C ALA A 13 -6.60 11.78 -10.38
N LEU A 14 -5.32 11.45 -10.18
CA LEU A 14 -4.35 11.27 -11.28
C LEU A 14 -4.70 10.08 -12.18
N ASP A 15 -5.04 8.93 -11.59
CA ASP A 15 -5.38 7.72 -12.34
C ASP A 15 -6.63 7.94 -13.20
N LEU A 16 -7.60 8.70 -12.69
CA LEU A 16 -8.81 9.10 -13.41
C LEU A 16 -8.57 10.25 -14.42
N GLN A 17 -7.33 10.74 -14.54
CA GLN A 17 -6.95 11.87 -15.41
C GLN A 17 -7.76 13.15 -15.14
N LEU A 18 -8.23 13.33 -13.91
CA LEU A 18 -9.00 14.51 -13.48
C LEU A 18 -8.09 15.67 -13.09
N VAL A 19 -6.86 15.35 -12.66
CA VAL A 19 -5.81 16.32 -12.34
C VAL A 19 -4.51 15.90 -13.02
N THR A 20 -3.59 16.85 -13.21
CA THR A 20 -2.23 16.57 -13.67
C THR A 20 -1.28 16.31 -12.50
N ARG A 21 -0.12 15.72 -12.79
CA ARG A 21 0.94 15.50 -11.78
C ARG A 21 1.41 16.82 -11.18
N ASP A 22 1.58 17.85 -11.99
CA ASP A 22 1.95 19.19 -11.53
C ASP A 22 0.90 19.79 -10.60
N GLN A 23 -0.38 19.72 -10.96
CA GLN A 23 -1.48 20.23 -10.13
C GLN A 23 -1.57 19.50 -8.78
N LEU A 24 -1.39 18.18 -8.78
CA LEU A 24 -1.36 17.42 -7.53
C LEU A 24 -0.14 17.82 -6.69
N GLN A 25 1.04 17.93 -7.32
CA GLN A 25 2.28 18.29 -6.61
C GLN A 25 2.16 19.66 -5.96
N GLN A 26 1.59 20.65 -6.66
CA GLN A 26 1.32 21.98 -6.11
C GLN A 26 0.47 21.91 -4.83
N CYS A 27 -0.59 21.10 -4.81
CA CYS A 27 -1.41 20.93 -3.61
C CYS A 27 -0.68 20.18 -2.48
N VAL A 28 0.19 19.22 -2.81
CA VAL A 28 1.00 18.49 -1.81
C VAL A 28 2.02 19.41 -1.17
N ASP A 29 2.73 20.20 -1.97
CA ASP A 29 3.72 21.17 -1.49
C ASP A 29 3.05 22.23 -0.61
N PHE A 30 1.87 22.70 -1.02
CA PHE A 30 1.06 23.62 -0.23
C PHE A 30 0.61 23.00 1.11
N GLN A 31 0.20 21.72 1.10
CA GLN A 31 -0.21 21.01 2.31
C GLN A 31 0.95 20.83 3.30
N ALA A 32 2.16 20.52 2.80
CA ALA A 32 3.34 20.28 3.62
C ALA A 32 3.80 21.52 4.40
N GLY A 33 3.51 22.73 3.90
CA GLY A 33 3.82 24.00 4.55
C GLY A 33 2.81 24.45 5.63
N GLN A 34 1.72 23.70 5.87
CA GLN A 34 0.67 24.12 6.80
C GLN A 34 0.78 23.46 8.18
N VAL A 35 0.56 24.26 9.23
CA VAL A 35 0.47 23.79 10.62
C VAL A 35 -0.75 22.87 10.83
N GLN A 36 -1.84 23.12 10.11
CA GLN A 36 -3.02 22.25 10.06
C GLN A 36 -3.36 21.93 8.60
N PRO A 37 -2.82 20.84 8.05
CA PRO A 37 -2.99 20.50 6.65
C PRO A 37 -4.43 20.09 6.33
N LYS A 38 -5.06 20.82 5.41
CA LYS A 38 -6.35 20.41 4.84
C LYS A 38 -6.19 19.12 4.01
N PRO A 39 -7.25 18.30 3.87
CA PRO A 39 -7.22 17.12 3.00
C PRO A 39 -6.89 17.50 1.55
N ILE A 40 -6.10 16.67 0.86
CA ILE A 40 -5.66 16.96 -0.52
C ILE A 40 -6.84 17.15 -1.48
N GLY A 41 -7.92 16.36 -1.32
CA GLY A 41 -9.14 16.51 -2.13
C GLY A 41 -9.81 17.88 -1.95
N ALA A 42 -9.81 18.42 -0.72
CA ALA A 42 -10.35 19.75 -0.45
C ALA A 42 -9.45 20.85 -1.03
N LEU A 43 -8.13 20.66 -1.05
CA LEU A 43 -7.19 21.58 -1.68
C LEU A 43 -7.32 21.58 -3.21
N LEU A 44 -7.50 20.42 -3.84
CA LEU A 44 -7.74 20.30 -5.28
C LEU A 44 -9.02 21.06 -5.71
N VAL A 45 -10.09 21.00 -4.91
CA VAL A 45 -11.31 21.77 -5.17
C VAL A 45 -11.11 23.27 -4.94
N GLN A 46 -10.47 23.66 -3.83
CA GLN A 46 -10.19 25.07 -3.53
C GLN A 46 -9.33 25.76 -4.59
N ASN A 47 -8.40 25.03 -5.21
CA ASN A 47 -7.55 25.56 -6.29
C ASN A 47 -8.21 25.46 -7.68
N GLY A 48 -9.45 24.95 -7.76
CA GLY A 48 -10.18 24.81 -9.04
C GLY A 48 -9.67 23.68 -9.94
N PHE A 49 -8.81 22.79 -9.43
CA PHE A 49 -8.33 21.62 -10.19
C PHE A 49 -9.36 20.49 -10.24
N LEU A 50 -10.25 20.43 -9.25
CA LEU A 50 -11.44 19.58 -9.26
C LEU A 50 -12.68 20.43 -9.01
N ASN A 51 -13.80 20.06 -9.62
CA ASN A 51 -15.12 20.48 -9.14
C ASN A 51 -15.71 19.44 -8.17
N THR A 52 -16.83 19.78 -7.54
CA THR A 52 -17.48 18.93 -6.54
C THR A 52 -17.90 17.57 -7.12
N ASP A 53 -18.41 17.52 -8.35
CA ASP A 53 -18.80 16.28 -9.03
C ASP A 53 -17.58 15.37 -9.31
N GLN A 54 -16.47 15.96 -9.72
CA GLN A 54 -15.22 15.22 -9.95
C GLN A 54 -14.65 14.69 -8.64
N LEU A 55 -14.70 15.46 -7.55
CA LEU A 55 -14.31 14.97 -6.23
C LEU A 55 -15.20 13.82 -5.77
N ALA A 56 -16.51 13.89 -6.01
CA ALA A 56 -17.43 12.80 -5.71
C ALA A 56 -17.06 11.50 -6.44
N LYS A 57 -16.72 11.59 -7.74
CA LYS A 57 -16.23 10.45 -8.53
C LYS A 57 -14.93 9.85 -7.96
N VAL A 58 -14.01 10.68 -7.49
CA VAL A 58 -12.77 10.22 -6.87
C VAL A 58 -13.04 9.45 -5.57
N ILE A 59 -13.99 9.92 -4.76
CA ILE A 59 -14.42 9.25 -3.52
C ILE A 59 -15.11 7.92 -3.83
N GLU A 60 -15.99 7.88 -4.83
CA GLU A 60 -16.65 6.65 -5.28
C GLU A 60 -15.63 5.59 -5.74
N GLU A 61 -14.62 6.00 -6.52
CA GLU A 61 -13.55 5.11 -6.95
C GLU A 61 -12.67 4.65 -5.77
N GLN A 62 -12.44 5.50 -4.76
CA GLN A 62 -11.75 5.13 -3.53
C GLN A 62 -12.51 4.02 -2.78
N GLU A 63 -13.82 4.19 -2.60
CA GLU A 63 -14.70 3.21 -1.97
C GLU A 63 -14.73 1.87 -2.73
N ARG A 64 -14.74 1.94 -4.07
CA ARG A 64 -14.67 0.75 -4.92
C ARG A 64 -13.34 0.00 -4.75
N ARG A 65 -12.21 0.73 -4.77
CA ARG A 65 -10.86 0.16 -4.58
C ARG A 65 -10.64 -0.40 -3.18
N LEU A 66 -11.30 0.15 -2.17
CA LEU A 66 -11.25 -0.35 -0.79
C LEU A 66 -11.96 -1.70 -0.65
N LYS A 67 -13.03 -1.91 -1.42
CA LYS A 67 -13.81 -3.17 -1.45
C LYS A 67 -13.19 -4.24 -2.35
N GLU A 68 -12.30 -3.85 -3.26
CA GLU A 68 -11.57 -4.81 -4.08
C GLU A 68 -10.56 -5.59 -3.22
N PRO A 69 -10.51 -6.92 -3.35
CA PRO A 69 -9.38 -7.69 -2.86
C PRO A 69 -8.11 -7.10 -3.49
N LEU A 70 -7.13 -6.73 -2.65
CA LEU A 70 -5.80 -6.32 -3.13
C LEU A 70 -5.33 -7.33 -4.19
N PRO A 71 -4.70 -6.90 -5.30
CA PRO A 71 -4.21 -7.83 -6.31
C PRO A 71 -3.21 -8.79 -5.65
N HIS A 72 -3.72 -9.96 -5.28
CA HIS A 72 -2.94 -11.06 -4.79
C HIS A 72 -2.19 -11.59 -6.00
N THR A 73 -0.90 -11.27 -6.11
CA THR A 73 -0.04 -12.18 -6.86
C THR A 73 -0.18 -13.56 -6.20
N PRO A 74 -0.16 -14.68 -6.95
CA PRO A 74 -0.20 -16.01 -6.36
C PRO A 74 0.87 -16.19 -5.28
N ALA A 75 2.02 -15.51 -5.45
CA ALA A 75 3.08 -15.42 -4.46
C ALA A 75 2.66 -14.72 -3.16
N ALA A 76 1.90 -13.62 -3.22
CA ALA A 76 1.37 -12.94 -2.04
C ALA A 76 0.29 -13.76 -1.32
N ALA A 77 -0.59 -14.43 -2.06
CA ALA A 77 -1.56 -15.36 -1.46
C ALA A 77 -0.86 -16.52 -0.72
N GLY A 78 0.16 -17.11 -1.37
CA GLY A 78 0.99 -18.14 -0.75
C GLY A 78 1.77 -17.65 0.47
N ALA A 79 2.32 -16.42 0.42
CA ALA A 79 3.02 -15.80 1.54
C ALA A 79 2.10 -15.56 2.74
N VAL A 80 0.88 -15.07 2.51
CA VAL A 80 -0.11 -14.86 3.58
C VAL A 80 -0.53 -16.19 4.22
N ALA A 81 -0.81 -17.21 3.41
CA ALA A 81 -1.16 -18.54 3.91
C ALA A 81 -0.01 -19.15 4.73
N PHE A 82 1.23 -19.03 4.24
CA PHE A 82 2.43 -19.50 4.93
C PHE A 82 2.67 -18.74 6.24
N GLY A 83 2.54 -17.41 6.22
CA GLY A 83 2.66 -16.58 7.42
C GLY A 83 1.62 -16.92 8.49
N ARG A 84 0.36 -17.14 8.08
CA ARG A 84 -0.70 -17.60 8.98
C ARG A 84 -0.38 -18.95 9.62
N MET A 85 0.09 -19.91 8.82
CA MET A 85 0.48 -21.24 9.31
C MET A 85 1.60 -21.14 10.37
N LEU A 86 2.63 -20.31 10.15
CA LEU A 86 3.72 -20.15 11.11
C LEU A 86 3.26 -19.54 12.45
N VAL A 87 2.28 -18.63 12.41
CA VAL A 87 1.65 -18.06 13.61
C VAL A 87 0.85 -19.12 14.35
N GLU A 88 0.02 -19.89 13.62
CA GLU A 88 -0.79 -20.97 14.20
C GLU A 88 0.07 -22.06 14.84
N GLN A 89 1.26 -22.31 14.29
CA GLN A 89 2.26 -23.24 14.83
C GLN A 89 3.14 -22.64 15.95
N GLY A 90 2.98 -21.35 16.25
CA GLY A 90 3.75 -20.67 17.30
C GLY A 90 5.22 -20.39 16.96
N HIS A 91 5.62 -20.55 15.69
CA HIS A 91 7.00 -20.28 15.26
C HIS A 91 7.32 -18.79 15.15
N VAL A 92 6.31 -17.96 14.92
CA VAL A 92 6.44 -16.49 14.79
C VAL A 92 5.23 -15.81 15.42
N LYS A 93 5.38 -14.52 15.78
CA LYS A 93 4.25 -13.67 16.18
C LYS A 93 3.58 -13.04 14.94
N PRO A 94 2.28 -12.69 15.02
CA PRO A 94 1.59 -11.98 13.93
C PRO A 94 2.31 -10.69 13.49
N GLU A 95 2.92 -10.00 14.45
CA GLU A 95 3.68 -8.76 14.23
C GLU A 95 4.89 -8.99 13.31
N HIS A 96 5.65 -10.08 13.53
CA HIS A 96 6.82 -10.44 12.72
C HIS A 96 6.42 -10.79 11.27
N VAL A 97 5.29 -11.48 11.09
CA VAL A 97 4.76 -11.80 9.75
C VAL A 97 4.34 -10.54 9.02
N ASN A 98 3.66 -9.61 9.71
CA ASN A 98 3.25 -8.35 9.13
C ASN A 98 4.42 -7.46 8.73
N GLU A 99 5.52 -7.46 9.49
CA GLU A 99 6.76 -6.77 9.14
C GLU A 99 7.41 -7.40 7.90
N ALA A 100 7.57 -8.72 7.89
CA ALA A 100 8.17 -9.44 6.77
C ALA A 100 7.34 -9.30 5.47
N LEU A 101 6.00 -9.29 5.55
CA LEU A 101 5.12 -9.04 4.40
C LEU A 101 5.32 -7.63 3.83
N ARG A 102 5.50 -6.61 4.67
CA ARG A 102 5.79 -5.24 4.20
C ARG A 102 7.14 -5.18 3.50
N ALA A 103 8.18 -5.76 4.09
CA ALA A 103 9.50 -5.84 3.47
C ALA A 103 9.45 -6.59 2.14
N GLN A 104 8.69 -7.68 2.05
CA GLN A 104 8.50 -8.44 0.81
C GLN A 104 7.83 -7.58 -0.28
N GLN A 105 6.80 -6.81 0.08
CA GLN A 105 6.10 -5.90 -0.84
C GLN A 105 7.02 -4.76 -1.32
N ASP A 106 7.75 -4.11 -0.42
CA ASP A 106 8.68 -3.03 -0.76
C ASP A 106 9.79 -3.51 -1.72
N LEU A 107 10.30 -4.73 -1.50
CA LEU A 107 11.28 -5.35 -2.39
C LEU A 107 10.67 -5.70 -3.75
N ALA A 108 9.45 -6.25 -3.77
CA ALA A 108 8.75 -6.57 -5.01
C ALA A 108 8.45 -5.32 -5.85
N ASP A 109 8.10 -4.20 -5.22
CA ASP A 109 7.90 -2.90 -5.87
C ASP A 109 9.20 -2.36 -6.50
N ARG A 110 10.35 -2.76 -5.97
CA ARG A 110 11.68 -2.47 -6.52
C ARG A 110 12.16 -3.52 -7.54
N GLY A 111 11.30 -4.47 -7.91
CA GLY A 111 11.61 -5.56 -8.85
C GLY A 111 12.40 -6.72 -8.24
N VAL A 112 12.62 -6.72 -6.92
CA VAL A 112 13.36 -7.76 -6.20
C VAL A 112 12.38 -8.78 -5.62
N ARG A 113 12.46 -10.03 -6.07
CA ARG A 113 11.63 -11.12 -5.53
C ARG A 113 12.34 -11.83 -4.39
N ARG A 114 11.70 -11.91 -3.23
CA ARG A 114 12.17 -12.62 -2.04
C ARG A 114 11.05 -13.47 -1.45
N ARG A 115 11.38 -14.58 -0.82
CA ARG A 115 10.39 -15.42 -0.12
C ARG A 115 10.15 -14.86 1.28
N LEU A 116 8.91 -14.98 1.76
CA LEU A 116 8.55 -14.51 3.11
C LEU A 116 9.37 -15.22 4.20
N GLY A 117 9.62 -16.53 4.04
CA GLY A 117 10.44 -17.31 4.96
C GLY A 117 11.88 -16.81 5.06
N GLU A 118 12.50 -16.44 3.94
CA GLU A 118 13.87 -15.90 3.92
C GLU A 118 13.95 -14.60 4.73
N LEU A 119 12.97 -13.70 4.56
CA LEU A 119 12.90 -12.43 5.28
C LEU A 119 12.69 -12.64 6.79
N LEU A 120 11.87 -13.63 7.18
CA LEU A 120 11.66 -13.97 8.59
C LEU A 120 12.91 -14.58 9.24
N VAL A 121 13.72 -15.33 8.49
CA VAL A 121 15.00 -15.87 8.96
C VAL A 121 16.05 -14.78 9.10
N GLU A 122 16.18 -13.91 8.10
CA GLU A 122 17.12 -12.78 8.15
C GLU A 122 16.82 -11.80 9.28
N ALA A 123 15.53 -11.60 9.58
CA ALA A 123 15.09 -10.80 10.73
C ALA A 123 15.26 -11.52 12.08
N GLY A 124 15.71 -12.79 12.09
CA GLY A 124 15.89 -13.58 13.30
C GLY A 124 14.58 -14.03 13.96
N HIS A 125 13.45 -13.88 13.28
CA HIS A 125 12.13 -14.23 13.79
C HIS A 125 11.76 -15.70 13.54
N LEU A 126 12.43 -16.35 12.60
CA LEU A 126 12.19 -17.74 12.24
C LEU A 126 13.51 -18.50 12.15
N GLN A 127 13.54 -19.74 12.62
CA GLN A 127 14.71 -20.59 12.47
C GLN A 127 14.73 -21.23 11.07
N PRO A 128 15.89 -21.31 10.39
CA PRO A 128 15.99 -21.85 9.02
C PRO A 128 15.39 -23.26 8.87
N GLN A 129 15.54 -24.09 9.90
CA GLN A 129 15.04 -25.46 9.98
C GLN A 129 13.51 -25.60 9.90
N VAL A 130 12.76 -24.51 10.10
CA VAL A 130 11.29 -24.51 10.03
C VAL A 130 10.81 -24.35 8.58
N ILE A 131 11.69 -23.97 7.64
CA ILE A 131 11.30 -23.76 6.23
C ILE A 131 11.55 -25.03 5.43
N PRO A 132 10.50 -25.70 4.92
CA PRO A 132 10.68 -26.87 4.06
C PRO A 132 11.26 -26.45 2.70
N GLY A 133 12.43 -26.99 2.36
CA GLY A 133 13.07 -26.79 1.05
C GLY A 133 13.90 -25.51 0.91
N LEU A 134 14.49 -25.03 2.02
CA LEU A 134 15.57 -24.05 2.04
C LEU A 134 16.93 -24.75 2.02
#